data_AF-A0A6P0RGG3-F1
#
_entry.id   AF-A0A6P0RGG3-F1
#
_cell.length_a   1.000
_cell.length_b   1.000
_cell.length_c   1.000
_cell.angle_alpha   90.00
_cell.angle_beta   90.00
_cell.angle_gamma   90.00
#
_symmetry.space_group_name_H-M   'P 1'
#
loop_
_entity.id
_entity.type
_entity.pdbx_description
1 polymer ?
#
loop_
_entity_poly.entity_id
_entity_poly.type
_entity_poly.pdbx_seq_one_letter_code
_entity_poly.pdbx_strand_id
1 'polypeptide(L)'
;MNNQTNTKKINSLSTYYLLGRSGLRVSRLCLGTATFGTAWGEGWSISEQEAENIFYTYLDAGGNFVDTADCYQDGESERWVGKFINVRGIRDRVVLATKFAMTMDPSNPNAGGNSKKSMIKACENSLRRLQTDYIDLYYMHHWDTITPVEEMMAAFDELVKSGKVLYVGLCNPPGWYLGRAQTLPEWRGWQKICAIQLEYSLAMRDIEREYVDAALELGIGICPWSPLANGLLTGKYQVTDSQQLEGKGRMTSTWVTDPDVEPKSSRNQRIVDKLVNISEKIGYSPAQIAINWVTNRPGVISTTIGVTLLSQLECNISALEFEIPAEELKELNEISKPDTAYPYVFFNEFTQRTIMGDNTVLKEPSAATRN
;
A
#
# COMPACT_ATOMS: atom_id res chain seq x y z
N MET A 1 -18.41 -41.63 -4.38
CA MET A 1 -17.24 -41.14 -3.61
C MET A 1 -17.26 -39.63 -3.69
N ASN A 2 -17.66 -38.97 -2.61
CA ASN A 2 -17.78 -37.52 -2.54
C ASN A 2 -16.39 -36.90 -2.44
N ASN A 3 -15.96 -36.19 -3.48
CA ASN A 3 -14.83 -35.25 -3.40
C ASN A 3 -15.31 -33.99 -2.67
N GLN A 4 -15.21 -33.99 -1.34
CA GLN A 4 -15.21 -32.76 -0.57
C GLN A 4 -13.86 -32.09 -0.78
N THR A 5 -13.82 -31.10 -1.66
CA THR A 5 -12.78 -30.08 -1.67
C THR A 5 -12.83 -29.37 -0.32
N ASN A 6 -11.84 -29.62 0.52
CA ASN A 6 -11.69 -28.99 1.81
C ASN A 6 -11.19 -27.55 1.57
N THR A 7 -12.10 -26.65 1.14
CA THR A 7 -11.85 -25.22 1.08
C THR A 7 -11.74 -24.71 2.51
N LYS A 8 -10.49 -24.53 2.97
CA LYS A 8 -10.20 -23.87 4.23
C LYS A 8 -10.93 -22.52 4.20
N LYS A 9 -11.99 -22.37 5.00
CA LYS A 9 -12.71 -21.11 5.18
C LYS A 9 -11.68 -20.08 5.62
N ILE A 10 -11.37 -19.12 4.75
CA ILE A 10 -10.55 -17.97 5.05
C ILE A 10 -11.19 -17.27 6.25
N ASN A 11 -10.49 -17.13 7.39
CA ASN A 11 -11.04 -16.36 8.49
C ASN A 11 -11.02 -14.88 8.08
N SER A 12 -12.24 -14.34 8.01
CA SER A 12 -12.67 -13.21 7.19
C SER A 12 -11.87 -11.91 7.30
N LEU A 13 -11.80 -11.19 6.18
CA LEU A 13 -11.52 -9.75 6.08
C LEU A 13 -12.67 -8.87 6.62
N SER A 14 -13.55 -9.41 7.48
CA SER A 14 -14.76 -8.73 7.96
C SER A 14 -14.52 -7.75 9.13
N THR A 15 -13.26 -7.57 9.53
CA THR A 15 -12.88 -6.47 10.44
C THR A 15 -12.45 -5.27 9.61
N TYR A 16 -13.14 -4.16 9.81
CA TYR A 16 -12.93 -2.91 9.06
C TYR A 16 -12.42 -1.81 9.97
N TYR A 17 -11.57 -0.96 9.41
CA TYR A 17 -10.94 0.17 10.11
C TYR A 17 -11.29 1.47 9.39
N LEU A 18 -11.35 2.57 10.13
CA LEU A 18 -11.53 3.88 9.54
C LEU A 18 -10.25 4.29 8.80
N LEU A 19 -10.40 4.81 7.59
CA LEU A 19 -9.28 5.30 6.80
C LEU A 19 -8.89 6.71 7.24
N GLY A 20 -7.89 6.79 8.11
CA GLY A 20 -7.50 8.05 8.75
C GLY A 20 -8.65 8.66 9.55
N ARG A 21 -8.67 9.98 9.66
CA ARG A 21 -9.74 10.74 10.34
C ARG A 21 -10.93 10.95 9.40
N SER A 22 -11.50 9.86 8.89
CA SER A 22 -12.66 9.84 8.00
C SER A 22 -13.72 8.83 8.47
N GLY A 23 -14.90 8.85 7.84
CA GLY A 23 -15.96 7.86 8.07
C GLY A 23 -15.86 6.62 7.17
N LEU A 24 -14.88 6.56 6.25
CA LEU A 24 -14.72 5.48 5.28
C LEU A 24 -14.13 4.24 5.97
N ARG A 25 -14.80 3.09 5.80
CA ARG A 25 -14.42 1.81 6.43
C ARG A 25 -13.79 0.89 5.41
N VAL A 26 -12.54 0.50 5.64
CA VAL A 26 -11.77 -0.37 4.74
C VAL A 26 -11.34 -1.64 5.44
N SER A 27 -11.28 -2.74 4.68
CA SER A 27 -10.74 -4.02 5.14
C SER A 27 -9.24 -3.90 5.41
N ARG A 28 -8.72 -4.77 6.28
CA ARG A 28 -7.33 -4.72 6.75
C ARG A 28 -6.29 -5.00 5.66
N LEU A 29 -6.69 -5.68 4.59
CA LEU A 29 -5.89 -5.85 3.37
C LEU A 29 -6.66 -5.25 2.19
N CYS A 30 -5.94 -4.51 1.35
CA CYS A 30 -6.44 -3.93 0.11
C CYS A 30 -6.01 -4.79 -1.08
N LEU A 31 -6.92 -5.12 -1.99
CA LEU A 31 -6.59 -5.83 -3.21
C LEU A 31 -6.01 -4.85 -4.24
N GLY A 32 -4.70 -4.93 -4.47
CA GLY A 32 -4.03 -4.19 -5.54
C GLY A 32 -4.14 -4.93 -6.88
N THR A 33 -4.53 -4.20 -7.94
CA THR A 33 -4.89 -4.80 -9.23
C THR A 33 -3.90 -4.46 -10.36
N ALA A 34 -2.67 -4.05 -10.03
CA ALA A 34 -1.63 -3.76 -11.02
C ALA A 34 -1.35 -4.95 -11.97
N THR A 35 -1.58 -6.19 -11.50
CA THR A 35 -1.44 -7.39 -12.32
C THR A 35 -2.62 -7.70 -13.24
N PHE A 36 -3.76 -7.01 -13.09
CA PHE A 36 -5.00 -7.32 -13.79
C PHE A 36 -4.97 -6.71 -15.19
N GLY A 37 -4.46 -7.48 -16.14
CA GLY A 37 -4.36 -7.10 -17.53
C GLY A 37 -3.29 -7.93 -18.22
N THR A 38 -3.07 -7.62 -19.50
CA THR A 38 -2.20 -8.37 -20.42
C THR A 38 -1.15 -7.50 -21.10
N ALA A 39 -1.19 -6.18 -20.89
CA ALA A 39 -0.37 -5.20 -21.59
C ALA A 39 1.10 -5.21 -21.17
N TRP A 40 1.42 -5.60 -19.94
CA TRP A 40 2.79 -5.46 -19.38
C TRP A 40 3.65 -6.73 -19.47
N GLY A 41 3.17 -7.77 -20.14
CA GLY A 41 3.91 -9.01 -20.34
C GLY A 41 4.03 -9.90 -19.09
N GLU A 42 4.89 -10.91 -19.18
CA GLU A 42 5.00 -11.99 -18.19
C GLU A 42 5.47 -11.51 -16.81
N GLY A 43 4.87 -12.04 -15.73
CA GLY A 43 5.21 -11.72 -14.33
C GLY A 43 4.49 -10.49 -13.75
N TRP A 44 3.97 -9.63 -14.62
CA TRP A 44 3.12 -8.49 -14.25
C TRP A 44 1.69 -8.60 -14.78
N SER A 45 1.33 -9.66 -15.49
CA SER A 45 0.02 -9.80 -16.15
C SER A 45 -0.66 -11.12 -15.78
N ILE A 46 -1.99 -11.14 -15.73
CA ILE A 46 -2.82 -12.34 -15.59
C ILE A 46 -4.02 -12.26 -16.53
N SER A 47 -4.64 -13.39 -16.85
CA SER A 47 -5.85 -13.40 -17.68
C SER A 47 -7.06 -12.77 -16.98
N GLU A 48 -8.03 -12.29 -17.76
CA GLU A 48 -9.27 -11.71 -17.21
C GLU A 48 -10.01 -12.70 -16.30
N GLN A 49 -10.03 -13.99 -16.67
CA GLN A 49 -10.69 -15.04 -15.89
C GLN A 49 -10.01 -15.26 -14.53
N GLU A 50 -8.68 -15.22 -14.49
CA GLU A 50 -7.92 -15.33 -13.23
C GLU A 50 -8.12 -14.10 -12.35
N ALA A 51 -8.10 -12.91 -12.95
CA ALA A 51 -8.39 -11.66 -12.26
C ALA A 51 -9.79 -11.65 -11.65
N GLU A 52 -10.80 -12.10 -12.39
CA GLU A 52 -12.18 -12.25 -11.93
C GLU A 52 -12.26 -13.18 -10.71
N ASN A 53 -11.63 -14.36 -10.80
CA ASN A 53 -11.62 -15.34 -9.72
C ASN A 53 -10.96 -14.79 -8.44
N ILE A 54 -9.83 -14.09 -8.58
CA ILE A 54 -9.14 -13.44 -7.46
C ILE A 54 -10.02 -12.33 -6.86
N PHE A 55 -10.58 -11.46 -7.70
CA PHE A 55 -11.41 -10.34 -7.30
C PHE A 55 -12.61 -10.80 -6.48
N TYR A 56 -13.36 -11.79 -6.99
CA TYR A 56 -14.52 -12.31 -6.30
C TYR A 56 -14.18 -13.08 -5.04
N THR A 57 -13.11 -13.88 -5.04
CA THR A 57 -12.69 -14.59 -3.82
C THR A 57 -12.31 -13.62 -2.71
N TYR A 58 -11.64 -12.51 -3.06
CA TYR A 58 -11.31 -11.44 -2.10
C TYR A 58 -12.56 -10.82 -1.48
N LEU A 59 -13.57 -10.50 -2.30
CA LEU A 59 -14.82 -9.93 -1.81
C LEU A 59 -15.65 -10.93 -0.99
N ASP A 60 -15.70 -12.19 -1.43
CA ASP A 60 -16.42 -13.26 -0.73
C ASP A 60 -15.76 -13.58 0.63
N ALA A 61 -14.45 -13.30 0.79
CA ALA A 61 -13.74 -13.35 2.07
C ALA A 61 -14.03 -12.14 2.98
N GLY A 62 -14.83 -11.16 2.55
CA GLY A 62 -15.19 -9.95 3.29
C GLY A 62 -14.35 -8.72 2.94
N GLY A 63 -13.43 -8.83 1.99
CA GLY A 63 -12.66 -7.70 1.50
C GLY A 63 -13.58 -6.64 0.88
N ASN A 64 -13.25 -5.37 1.06
CA ASN A 64 -14.02 -4.29 0.45
C ASN A 64 -13.16 -3.20 -0.19
N PHE A 65 -11.83 -3.25 -0.07
CA PHE A 65 -10.96 -2.17 -0.51
C PHE A 65 -10.11 -2.59 -1.72
N VAL A 66 -10.40 -2.02 -2.89
CA VAL A 66 -9.74 -2.35 -4.15
C VAL A 66 -8.96 -1.15 -4.66
N ASP A 67 -7.69 -1.36 -5.00
CA ASP A 67 -6.77 -0.34 -5.49
C ASP A 67 -6.33 -0.64 -6.93
N THR A 68 -6.61 0.29 -7.84
CA THR A 68 -6.17 0.29 -9.24
C THR A 68 -5.51 1.62 -9.60
N ALA A 69 -5.15 1.86 -10.86
CA ALA A 69 -4.68 3.15 -11.36
C ALA A 69 -4.97 3.30 -12.85
N ASP A 70 -5.03 4.54 -13.34
CA ASP A 70 -5.24 4.86 -14.75
C ASP A 70 -4.24 4.19 -15.69
N CYS A 71 -2.97 4.11 -15.29
CA CYS A 71 -1.90 3.52 -16.07
C CYS A 71 -1.79 2.01 -15.97
N TYR A 72 -2.44 1.36 -15.00
CA TYR A 72 -2.27 -0.07 -14.78
C TYR A 72 -2.75 -0.86 -15.99
N GLN A 73 -1.82 -1.62 -16.57
CA GLN A 73 -2.06 -2.43 -17.77
C GLN A 73 -2.66 -1.60 -18.91
N ASP A 74 -2.14 -0.38 -19.10
CA ASP A 74 -2.63 0.58 -20.08
C ASP A 74 -4.15 0.85 -19.95
N GLY A 75 -4.58 0.95 -18.69
CA GLY A 75 -5.96 1.16 -18.26
C GLY A 75 -6.86 -0.09 -18.33
N GLU A 76 -6.31 -1.26 -18.65
CA GLU A 76 -7.07 -2.52 -18.68
C GLU A 76 -7.53 -2.93 -17.27
N SER A 77 -6.70 -2.68 -16.26
CA SER A 77 -7.04 -2.96 -14.86
C SER A 77 -8.34 -2.27 -14.43
N GLU A 78 -8.49 -0.98 -14.73
CA GLU A 78 -9.74 -0.24 -14.44
C GLU A 78 -10.93 -0.80 -15.23
N ARG A 79 -10.74 -1.18 -16.50
CA ARG A 79 -11.81 -1.77 -17.32
C ARG A 79 -12.33 -3.09 -16.72
N TRP A 80 -11.42 -3.96 -16.30
CA TRP A 80 -11.77 -5.24 -15.69
C TRP A 80 -12.42 -5.06 -14.32
N VAL A 81 -11.83 -4.25 -13.44
CA VAL A 81 -12.41 -3.95 -12.12
C VAL A 81 -13.82 -3.36 -12.25
N GLY A 82 -14.02 -2.38 -13.14
CA GLY A 82 -15.32 -1.80 -13.42
C GLY A 82 -16.34 -2.83 -13.89
N LYS A 83 -15.95 -3.69 -14.86
CA LYS A 83 -16.76 -4.80 -15.34
C LYS A 83 -17.16 -5.75 -14.21
N PHE A 84 -16.22 -6.19 -13.37
CA PHE A 84 -16.50 -7.14 -12.28
C PHE A 84 -17.47 -6.57 -11.24
N ILE A 85 -17.31 -5.29 -10.89
CA ILE A 85 -18.22 -4.58 -9.98
C ILE A 85 -19.63 -4.48 -10.57
N ASN A 86 -19.73 -4.11 -11.86
CA ASN A 86 -21.00 -3.93 -12.56
C ASN A 86 -21.75 -5.26 -12.71
N VAL A 87 -21.06 -6.31 -13.16
CA VAL A 87 -21.64 -7.66 -13.34
C VAL A 87 -22.28 -8.19 -12.05
N ARG A 88 -21.67 -7.94 -10.88
CA ARG A 88 -22.23 -8.35 -9.58
C ARG A 88 -23.18 -7.32 -8.95
N GLY A 89 -23.29 -6.10 -9.48
CA GLY A 89 -24.14 -5.04 -8.92
C GLY A 89 -23.72 -4.61 -7.50
N ILE A 90 -22.42 -4.53 -7.25
CA ILE A 90 -21.84 -4.38 -5.89
C ILE A 90 -21.09 -3.06 -5.68
N ARG A 91 -21.34 -2.04 -6.50
CA ARG A 91 -20.60 -0.77 -6.43
C ARG A 91 -20.59 -0.17 -5.03
N ASP A 92 -21.74 -0.15 -4.34
CA ASP A 92 -21.87 0.46 -3.01
C ASP A 92 -21.22 -0.38 -1.89
N ARG A 93 -20.79 -1.61 -2.18
CA ARG A 93 -20.09 -2.50 -1.23
C ARG A 93 -18.57 -2.41 -1.35
N VAL A 94 -18.06 -1.81 -2.42
CA VAL A 94 -16.63 -1.74 -2.72
C VAL A 94 -16.15 -0.31 -2.49
N VAL A 95 -15.15 -0.16 -1.63
CA VAL A 95 -14.32 1.04 -1.58
C VAL A 95 -13.34 0.94 -2.74
N LEU A 96 -13.59 1.74 -3.77
CA LEU A 96 -12.83 1.75 -5.02
C LEU A 96 -11.83 2.91 -5.01
N ALA A 97 -10.54 2.56 -4.98
CA ALA A 97 -9.45 3.51 -5.15
C ALA A 97 -8.86 3.45 -6.56
N THR A 98 -8.58 4.63 -7.12
CA THR A 98 -7.75 4.75 -8.33
C THR A 98 -6.81 5.95 -8.21
N LYS A 99 -5.89 6.09 -9.17
CA LYS A 99 -4.81 7.08 -9.14
C LYS A 99 -4.65 7.74 -10.49
N PHE A 100 -4.06 8.94 -10.47
CA PHE A 100 -3.61 9.68 -11.64
C PHE A 100 -2.22 10.25 -11.43
N ALA A 101 -1.52 10.49 -12.53
CA ALA A 101 -0.33 11.36 -12.70
C ALA A 101 0.49 10.87 -13.90
N MET A 102 0.42 9.57 -14.19
CA MET A 102 1.16 8.97 -15.29
C MET A 102 0.56 9.40 -16.62
N THR A 103 1.41 9.68 -17.61
CA THR A 103 0.93 10.01 -18.95
C THR A 103 0.46 8.75 -19.68
N MET A 104 -0.74 8.83 -20.25
CA MET A 104 -1.29 7.83 -21.17
C MET A 104 -1.13 8.24 -22.64
N ASP A 105 -0.55 9.41 -22.89
CA ASP A 105 -0.26 9.95 -24.21
C ASP A 105 1.09 10.70 -24.15
N PRO A 106 2.21 10.01 -24.42
CA PRO A 106 3.54 10.60 -24.34
C PRO A 106 3.77 11.79 -25.27
N SER A 107 2.93 11.95 -26.31
CA SER A 107 3.04 13.07 -27.26
C SER A 107 2.41 14.36 -26.74
N ASN A 108 1.59 14.29 -25.70
CA ASN A 108 0.84 15.41 -25.16
C ASN A 108 1.39 15.85 -23.80
N PRO A 109 1.94 17.07 -23.67
CA PRO A 109 2.54 17.54 -22.42
C PRO A 109 1.53 17.75 -21.27
N ASN A 110 0.23 17.73 -21.57
CA ASN A 110 -0.83 17.86 -20.57
C ASN A 110 -1.57 16.54 -20.28
N ALA A 111 -1.06 15.41 -20.77
CA ALA A 111 -1.69 14.09 -20.55
C ALA A 111 -1.26 13.42 -19.24
N GLY A 112 -0.30 14.00 -18.50
CA GLY A 112 0.16 13.53 -17.20
C GLY A 112 0.45 14.69 -16.24
N GLY A 113 1.06 14.36 -15.10
CA GLY A 113 1.35 15.30 -14.01
C GLY A 113 0.15 15.59 -13.11
N ASN A 114 0.38 16.43 -12.10
CA ASN A 114 -0.58 16.75 -11.04
C ASN A 114 -1.42 18.00 -11.33
N SER A 115 -1.23 18.64 -12.49
CA SER A 115 -2.00 19.84 -12.89
C SER A 115 -3.51 19.58 -12.88
N LYS A 116 -4.29 20.63 -12.64
CA LYS A 116 -5.76 20.57 -12.65
C LYS A 116 -6.31 19.98 -13.96
N LYS A 117 -5.72 20.36 -15.10
CA LYS A 117 -6.12 19.88 -16.43
C LYS A 117 -5.93 18.36 -16.56
N SER A 118 -4.77 17.86 -16.14
CA SER A 118 -4.46 16.43 -16.16
C SER A 118 -5.38 15.66 -15.21
N MET A 119 -5.49 16.11 -13.96
CA MET A 119 -6.30 15.48 -12.92
C MET A 119 -7.77 15.32 -13.33
N ILE A 120 -8.41 16.39 -13.80
CA ILE A 120 -9.83 16.35 -14.22
C ILE A 120 -10.00 15.37 -15.39
N LYS A 121 -9.10 15.43 -16.39
CA LYS A 121 -9.18 14.54 -17.55
C LYS A 121 -8.96 13.08 -17.17
N ALA A 122 -8.01 12.80 -16.28
CA ALA A 122 -7.73 11.46 -15.77
C ALA A 122 -8.92 10.91 -14.98
N CYS A 123 -9.50 11.68 -14.07
CA CYS A 123 -10.68 11.30 -13.29
C CYS A 123 -11.85 10.89 -14.21
N GLU A 124 -12.15 11.72 -15.21
CA GLU A 124 -13.16 11.45 -16.22
C GLU A 124 -12.90 10.15 -17.00
N ASN A 125 -11.65 9.91 -17.39
CA ASN A 125 -11.26 8.70 -18.10
C ASN A 125 -11.40 7.46 -17.21
N SER A 126 -10.99 7.56 -15.94
CA SER A 126 -11.11 6.50 -14.94
C SER A 126 -12.57 6.14 -14.69
N LEU A 127 -13.46 7.12 -14.44
CA LEU A 127 -14.89 6.87 -14.26
C LEU A 127 -15.51 6.11 -15.43
N ARG A 128 -15.14 6.47 -16.68
CA ARG A 128 -15.57 5.75 -17.89
C ARG A 128 -15.09 4.29 -17.92
N ARG A 129 -13.81 4.05 -17.60
CA ARG A 129 -13.24 2.68 -17.59
C ARG A 129 -13.82 1.84 -16.46
N LEU A 130 -14.00 2.45 -15.28
CA LEU A 130 -14.57 1.83 -14.07
C LEU A 130 -16.09 1.66 -14.13
N GLN A 131 -16.77 2.25 -15.13
CA GLN A 131 -18.22 2.17 -15.32
C GLN A 131 -19.01 2.62 -14.09
N THR A 132 -18.60 3.73 -13.48
CA THR A 132 -19.24 4.28 -12.28
C THR A 132 -19.23 5.80 -12.30
N ASP A 133 -20.10 6.42 -11.51
CA ASP A 133 -20.24 7.88 -11.43
C ASP A 133 -19.38 8.50 -10.31
N TYR A 134 -18.81 7.69 -9.42
CA TYR A 134 -17.98 8.15 -8.31
C TYR A 134 -16.81 7.22 -8.01
N ILE A 135 -15.71 7.79 -7.53
CA ILE A 135 -14.54 7.11 -6.98
C ILE A 135 -14.53 7.33 -5.46
N ASP A 136 -14.37 6.27 -4.66
CA ASP A 136 -14.33 6.44 -3.20
C ASP A 136 -13.05 7.15 -2.78
N LEU A 137 -11.90 6.74 -3.31
CA LEU A 137 -10.60 7.32 -2.95
C LEU A 137 -9.75 7.59 -4.19
N TYR A 138 -9.42 8.85 -4.41
CA TYR A 138 -8.61 9.26 -5.55
C TYR A 138 -7.21 9.72 -5.12
N TYR A 139 -6.19 9.03 -5.62
CA TYR A 139 -4.79 9.30 -5.26
C TYR A 139 -4.07 10.14 -6.30
N MET A 140 -3.26 11.09 -5.84
CA MET A 140 -2.10 11.55 -6.59
C MET A 140 -1.08 10.41 -6.61
N HIS A 141 -0.81 9.81 -7.76
CA HIS A 141 0.03 8.61 -7.86
C HIS A 141 1.51 8.89 -7.60
N HIS A 142 2.03 9.99 -8.17
CA HIS A 142 3.40 10.45 -7.97
C HIS A 142 3.41 11.98 -7.95
N TRP A 143 4.31 12.55 -7.14
CA TRP A 143 4.56 13.99 -7.14
C TRP A 143 5.37 14.39 -8.38
N ASP A 144 4.84 15.30 -9.18
CA ASP A 144 5.44 15.73 -10.45
C ASP A 144 6.52 16.80 -10.31
N THR A 145 6.80 17.26 -9.08
CA THR A 145 7.79 18.29 -8.72
C THR A 145 7.55 19.70 -9.25
N ILE A 146 6.54 19.91 -10.10
CA ILE A 146 6.34 21.17 -10.83
C ILE A 146 4.98 21.81 -10.57
N THR A 147 3.95 21.01 -10.30
CA THR A 147 2.61 21.54 -10.04
C THR A 147 2.53 22.07 -8.60
N PRO A 148 2.13 23.33 -8.40
CA PRO A 148 1.90 23.88 -7.07
C PRO A 148 0.86 23.06 -6.29
N VAL A 149 1.14 22.76 -5.03
CA VAL A 149 0.22 22.02 -4.16
C VAL A 149 -1.13 22.72 -4.00
N GLU A 150 -1.17 24.05 -4.08
CA GLU A 150 -2.40 24.84 -4.03
C GLU A 150 -3.34 24.52 -5.18
N GLU A 151 -2.79 24.39 -6.40
CA GLU A 151 -3.58 24.04 -7.58
C GLU A 151 -4.12 22.61 -7.46
N MET A 152 -3.24 21.69 -7.06
CA MET A 152 -3.58 20.27 -6.91
C MET A 152 -4.68 20.08 -5.84
N MET A 153 -4.51 20.65 -4.65
CA MET A 153 -5.51 20.52 -3.58
C MET A 153 -6.83 21.23 -3.91
N ALA A 154 -6.79 22.37 -4.62
CA ALA A 154 -8.01 23.02 -5.10
C ALA A 154 -8.76 22.15 -6.13
N ALA A 155 -8.03 21.51 -7.05
CA ALA A 155 -8.62 20.62 -8.05
C ALA A 155 -9.24 19.36 -7.41
N PHE A 156 -8.58 18.78 -6.39
CA PHE A 156 -9.17 17.71 -5.59
C PHE A 156 -10.46 18.14 -4.91
N ASP A 157 -10.47 19.31 -4.27
CA ASP A 157 -11.66 19.84 -3.61
C ASP A 157 -12.82 20.08 -4.59
N GLU A 158 -12.55 20.55 -5.80
CA GLU A 158 -13.56 20.68 -6.85
C GLU A 158 -14.13 19.31 -7.28
N LEU A 159 -13.29 18.28 -7.43
CA LEU A 159 -13.75 16.94 -7.73
C LEU A 159 -14.64 16.37 -6.62
N VAL A 160 -14.27 16.61 -5.35
CA VAL A 160 -15.09 16.21 -4.21
C VAL A 160 -16.43 16.94 -4.18
N LYS A 161 -16.43 18.26 -4.35
CA LYS A 161 -17.66 19.06 -4.44
C LYS A 161 -18.56 18.65 -5.60
N SER A 162 -17.99 18.13 -6.68
CA SER A 162 -18.76 17.63 -7.82
C SER A 162 -19.40 16.25 -7.59
N GLY A 163 -19.02 15.55 -6.53
CA GLY A 163 -19.50 14.19 -6.20
C GLY A 163 -18.79 13.06 -6.96
N LYS A 164 -17.85 13.37 -7.86
CA LYS A 164 -17.09 12.38 -8.65
C LYS A 164 -16.04 11.65 -7.82
N VAL A 165 -15.58 12.26 -6.74
CA VAL A 165 -14.61 11.70 -5.79
C VAL A 165 -15.17 11.91 -4.38
N LEU A 166 -15.04 10.93 -3.50
CA LEU A 166 -15.51 11.07 -2.12
C LEU A 166 -14.38 11.43 -1.14
N TYR A 167 -13.22 10.81 -1.32
CA TYR A 167 -12.03 10.99 -0.50
C TYR A 167 -10.78 11.11 -1.37
N VAL A 168 -9.74 11.74 -0.82
CA VAL A 168 -8.48 11.96 -1.54
C VAL A 168 -7.29 11.45 -0.73
N GLY A 169 -6.29 10.98 -1.44
CA GLY A 169 -5.05 10.45 -0.90
C GLY A 169 -3.83 10.90 -1.70
N LEU A 170 -2.65 10.69 -1.14
CA LEU A 170 -1.39 10.86 -1.86
C LEU A 170 -0.63 9.53 -1.93
N CYS A 171 0.18 9.36 -2.97
CA CYS A 171 1.11 8.25 -3.12
C CYS A 171 2.48 8.82 -3.46
N ASN A 172 3.50 8.37 -2.71
CA ASN A 172 4.90 8.75 -2.89
C ASN A 172 5.24 10.28 -2.92
N PRO A 173 4.59 11.19 -2.17
CA PRO A 173 5.08 12.57 -2.01
C PRO A 173 6.26 12.62 -1.02
N PRO A 174 7.10 13.68 -1.03
CA PRO A 174 8.03 13.96 0.08
C PRO A 174 7.29 14.44 1.34
N GLY A 175 7.86 14.24 2.54
CA GLY A 175 7.19 14.53 3.82
C GLY A 175 6.79 15.99 4.01
N TRP A 176 7.63 16.94 3.59
CA TRP A 176 7.29 18.37 3.65
C TRP A 176 6.09 18.72 2.75
N TYR A 177 5.95 18.02 1.61
CA TYR A 177 4.83 18.23 0.69
C TYR A 177 3.56 17.66 1.29
N LEU A 178 3.61 16.46 1.90
CA LEU A 178 2.50 15.90 2.67
C LEU A 178 2.01 16.87 3.75
N GLY A 179 2.94 17.44 4.53
CA GLY A 179 2.60 18.42 5.56
C GLY A 179 1.90 19.65 5.00
N ARG A 180 2.39 20.20 3.88
CA ARG A 180 1.75 21.35 3.20
C ARG A 180 0.38 20.98 2.61
N ALA A 181 0.28 19.83 1.96
CA ALA A 181 -0.93 19.33 1.31
C ALA A 181 -2.03 19.00 2.32
N GLN A 182 -1.68 18.66 3.56
CA GLN A 182 -2.65 18.50 4.63
C GLN A 182 -3.02 19.82 5.31
N THR A 183 -2.04 20.70 5.57
CA THR A 183 -2.28 21.96 6.29
C THR A 183 -3.18 22.90 5.49
N LEU A 184 -2.96 23.01 4.17
CA LEU A 184 -3.70 23.95 3.33
C LEU A 184 -5.24 23.74 3.35
N PRO A 185 -5.76 22.51 3.20
CA PRO A 185 -7.18 22.21 3.35
C PRO A 185 -7.78 22.60 4.70
N GLU A 186 -7.03 22.44 5.80
CA GLU A 186 -7.53 22.79 7.14
C GLU A 186 -7.85 24.27 7.26
N TRP A 187 -7.02 25.12 6.66
CA TRP A 187 -7.22 26.58 6.65
C TRP A 187 -8.24 27.04 5.62
N ARG A 188 -8.34 26.34 4.48
CA ARG A 188 -9.22 26.72 3.36
C ARG A 188 -10.62 26.12 3.46
N GLY A 189 -10.85 25.18 4.37
CA GLY A 189 -12.08 24.40 4.42
C GLY A 189 -12.25 23.48 3.21
N TRP A 190 -11.13 23.01 2.63
CA TRP A 190 -11.14 22.05 1.54
C TRP A 190 -11.16 20.61 2.07
N GLN A 191 -11.39 19.67 1.17
CA GLN A 191 -11.21 18.25 1.47
C GLN A 191 -9.77 17.96 1.96
N LYS A 192 -9.67 17.34 3.14
CA LYS A 192 -8.40 16.86 3.70
C LYS A 192 -8.02 15.49 3.13
N ILE A 193 -6.72 15.20 3.20
CA ILE A 193 -6.15 13.90 2.83
C ILE A 193 -6.48 12.90 3.94
N CYS A 194 -7.03 11.75 3.58
CA CYS A 194 -7.35 10.68 4.54
C CYS A 194 -6.42 9.47 4.44
N ALA A 195 -5.66 9.36 3.35
CA ALA A 195 -4.78 8.22 3.10
C ALA A 195 -3.44 8.62 2.47
N ILE A 196 -2.38 7.92 2.86
CA ILE A 196 -1.05 8.01 2.27
C ILE A 196 -0.61 6.60 1.87
N GLN A 197 -0.26 6.42 0.59
CA GLN A 197 0.21 5.15 0.05
C GLN A 197 1.72 5.23 -0.19
N LEU A 198 2.51 4.38 0.48
CA LEU A 198 3.97 4.38 0.45
C LEU A 198 4.50 2.95 0.49
N GLU A 199 5.71 2.71 -0.03
CA GLU A 199 6.34 1.40 0.10
C GLU A 199 6.70 1.16 1.56
N TYR A 200 6.29 0.01 2.08
CA TYR A 200 6.67 -0.38 3.43
C TYR A 200 6.73 -1.89 3.55
N SER A 201 7.86 -2.40 4.01
CA SER A 201 8.13 -3.82 4.20
C SER A 201 9.31 -4.00 5.16
N LEU A 202 9.65 -5.24 5.53
CA LEU A 202 10.91 -5.50 6.25
C LEU A 202 12.13 -5.04 5.45
N ALA A 203 12.08 -5.07 4.11
CA ALA A 203 13.19 -4.64 3.27
C ALA A 203 13.26 -3.10 3.16
N MET A 204 12.12 -2.41 3.19
CA MET A 204 12.03 -0.95 3.00
C MET A 204 11.23 -0.30 4.12
N ARG A 205 11.91 0.37 5.06
CA ARG A 205 11.32 0.97 6.26
C ARG A 205 11.52 2.48 6.37
N ASP A 206 11.87 3.14 5.27
CA ASP A 206 12.26 4.56 5.29
C ASP A 206 11.10 5.49 5.63
N ILE A 207 9.86 5.05 5.47
CA ILE A 207 8.68 5.82 5.88
C ILE A 207 8.66 6.08 7.40
N GLU A 208 9.32 5.25 8.20
CA GLU A 208 9.40 5.37 9.66
C GLU A 208 10.16 6.62 10.11
N ARG A 209 10.92 7.27 9.22
CA ARG A 209 11.70 8.46 9.57
C ARG A 209 10.85 9.70 9.82
N GLU A 210 9.70 9.82 9.14
CA GLU A 210 8.83 11.00 9.26
C GLU A 210 7.35 10.73 8.96
N TYR A 211 7.03 9.81 8.04
CA TYR A 211 5.65 9.62 7.56
C TYR A 211 4.78 8.94 8.59
N VAL A 212 5.32 8.02 9.40
CA VAL A 212 4.56 7.37 10.48
C VAL A 212 4.10 8.41 11.49
N ASP A 213 5.02 9.24 11.97
CA ASP A 213 4.71 10.32 12.93
C ASP A 213 3.76 11.35 12.31
N ALA A 214 4.03 11.78 11.06
CA ALA A 214 3.17 12.71 10.36
C ALA A 214 1.74 12.15 10.17
N ALA A 215 1.60 10.89 9.79
CA ALA A 215 0.29 10.26 9.59
C ALA A 215 -0.50 10.17 10.89
N LEU A 216 0.15 9.78 12.01
CA LEU A 216 -0.49 9.73 13.32
C LEU A 216 -0.94 11.12 13.80
N GLU A 217 -0.08 12.13 13.69
CA GLU A 217 -0.38 13.50 14.12
C GLU A 217 -1.47 14.13 13.25
N LEU A 218 -1.38 13.97 11.93
CA LEU A 218 -2.29 14.58 10.96
C LEU A 218 -3.59 13.79 10.74
N GLY A 219 -3.72 12.61 11.36
CA GLY A 219 -4.89 11.74 11.23
C GLY A 219 -5.06 11.15 9.82
N ILE A 220 -3.96 10.69 9.22
CA ILE A 220 -3.92 10.09 7.88
C ILE A 220 -3.70 8.58 8.04
N GLY A 221 -4.44 7.75 7.29
CA GLY A 221 -4.22 6.30 7.29
C GLY A 221 -3.09 5.92 6.36
N ILE A 222 -2.14 5.10 6.83
CA ILE A 222 -1.06 4.57 5.98
C ILE A 222 -1.56 3.32 5.26
N CYS A 223 -1.35 3.28 3.95
CA CYS A 223 -1.67 2.17 3.08
C CYS A 223 -0.39 1.63 2.41
N PRO A 224 0.33 0.69 3.05
CA PRO A 224 1.56 0.13 2.48
C PRO A 224 1.34 -0.51 1.11
N TRP A 225 2.23 -0.24 0.16
CA TRP A 225 2.38 -1.05 -1.05
C TRP A 225 3.70 -1.84 -1.02
N SER A 226 3.80 -2.86 -1.89
CA SER A 226 4.93 -3.81 -1.93
C SER A 226 5.32 -4.42 -0.56
N PRO A 227 4.36 -4.97 0.22
CA PRO A 227 4.66 -5.55 1.54
C PRO A 227 5.63 -6.74 1.49
N LEU A 228 5.78 -7.36 0.32
CA LEU A 228 6.71 -8.47 0.06
C LEU A 228 7.97 -8.05 -0.71
N ALA A 229 8.16 -6.74 -0.95
CA ALA A 229 9.31 -6.17 -1.65
C ALA A 229 9.61 -6.89 -2.99
N ASN A 230 8.67 -6.80 -3.93
CA ASN A 230 8.68 -7.53 -5.22
C ASN A 230 8.74 -9.07 -5.11
N GLY A 231 8.43 -9.62 -3.93
CA GLY A 231 8.45 -11.06 -3.64
C GLY A 231 9.73 -11.53 -2.97
N LEU A 232 10.70 -10.65 -2.72
CA LEU A 232 11.94 -10.97 -1.98
C LEU A 232 11.64 -11.66 -0.65
N LEU A 233 10.68 -11.11 0.10
CA LEU A 233 10.34 -11.57 1.45
C LEU A 233 9.52 -12.87 1.47
N THR A 234 9.33 -13.54 0.33
CA THR A 234 8.73 -14.89 0.31
C THR A 234 9.76 -16.00 0.56
N GLY A 235 11.06 -15.67 0.61
CA GLY A 235 12.14 -16.65 0.84
C GLY A 235 12.39 -17.60 -0.34
N LYS A 236 11.79 -17.35 -1.51
CA LYS A 236 11.89 -18.25 -2.68
C LYS A 236 13.11 -18.00 -3.57
N TYR A 237 13.82 -16.90 -3.31
CA TYR A 237 14.99 -16.51 -4.08
C TYR A 237 16.26 -16.93 -3.35
N GLN A 238 17.20 -17.52 -4.07
CA GLN A 238 18.49 -17.91 -3.56
C GLN A 238 19.58 -17.17 -4.31
N VAL A 239 20.58 -16.67 -3.59
CA VAL A 239 21.78 -16.09 -4.18
C VAL A 239 22.85 -17.18 -4.20
N THR A 240 23.31 -17.56 -5.39
CA THR A 240 24.34 -18.58 -5.56
C THR A 240 25.73 -18.04 -5.20
N ASP A 241 26.71 -18.95 -5.04
CA ASP A 241 28.13 -18.57 -4.86
C ASP A 241 28.65 -17.70 -6.02
N SER A 242 28.08 -17.85 -7.22
CA SER A 242 28.38 -17.05 -8.41
C SER A 242 27.64 -15.70 -8.46
N GLN A 243 26.99 -15.29 -7.36
CA GLN A 243 26.19 -14.05 -7.25
C GLN A 243 25.03 -13.98 -8.25
N GLN A 244 24.51 -15.13 -8.67
CA GLN A 244 23.30 -15.22 -9.49
C GLN A 244 22.07 -15.37 -8.60
N LEU A 245 20.99 -14.70 -8.98
CA LEU A 245 19.71 -14.82 -8.28
C LEU A 245 18.89 -15.91 -8.97
N GLU A 246 18.63 -17.00 -8.25
CA GLU A 246 17.79 -18.10 -8.69
C GLU A 246 16.43 -18.06 -7.99
N GLY A 247 15.40 -18.62 -8.63
CA GLY A 247 14.03 -18.66 -8.13
C GLY A 247 13.02 -18.20 -9.18
N LYS A 248 11.74 -18.53 -8.99
CA LYS A 248 10.65 -18.16 -9.92
C LYS A 248 9.89 -16.93 -9.43
N GLY A 249 9.89 -15.86 -10.23
CA GLY A 249 9.00 -14.71 -10.05
C GLY A 249 9.65 -13.39 -10.47
N ARG A 250 9.02 -12.27 -10.11
CA ARG A 250 9.34 -10.93 -10.64
C ARG A 250 10.81 -10.56 -10.64
N MET A 251 11.52 -10.79 -9.53
CA MET A 251 12.94 -10.40 -9.41
C MET A 251 13.90 -11.15 -10.37
N THR A 252 13.47 -12.26 -10.97
CA THR A 252 14.29 -13.04 -11.92
C THR A 252 13.70 -13.05 -13.33
N SER A 253 12.45 -12.64 -13.51
CA SER A 253 11.73 -12.77 -14.79
C SER A 253 11.34 -11.45 -15.44
N THR A 254 11.35 -10.32 -14.72
CA THR A 254 10.86 -9.02 -15.24
C THR A 254 11.41 -7.84 -14.42
N TRP A 255 10.92 -6.63 -14.70
CA TRP A 255 11.27 -5.41 -13.97
C TRP A 255 10.63 -5.36 -12.57
N VAL A 256 11.20 -4.55 -11.68
CA VAL A 256 10.75 -4.35 -10.29
C VAL A 256 10.32 -2.91 -10.04
N THR A 257 9.40 -2.70 -9.10
CA THR A 257 8.85 -1.36 -8.80
C THR A 257 9.83 -0.45 -8.08
N ASP A 258 10.71 -1.02 -7.26
CA ASP A 258 11.73 -0.31 -6.50
C ASP A 258 13.08 -0.99 -6.70
N PRO A 259 14.02 -0.35 -7.42
CA PRO A 259 15.37 -0.88 -7.63
C PRO A 259 16.24 -0.84 -6.36
N ASP A 260 15.88 -0.04 -5.36
CA ASP A 260 16.66 0.08 -4.11
C ASP A 260 16.49 -1.16 -3.21
N VAL A 261 15.43 -1.94 -3.43
CA VAL A 261 15.29 -3.30 -2.88
C VAL A 261 16.16 -4.28 -3.67
N GLU A 262 17.46 -4.22 -3.43
CA GLU A 262 18.40 -5.13 -4.10
C GLU A 262 18.44 -6.50 -3.41
N PRO A 263 18.03 -7.60 -4.08
CA PRO A 263 17.96 -8.94 -3.47
C PRO A 263 19.33 -9.49 -3.06
N LYS A 264 20.41 -9.04 -3.73
CA LYS A 264 21.78 -9.48 -3.49
C LYS A 264 22.47 -8.71 -2.37
N SER A 265 21.90 -7.61 -1.88
CA SER A 265 22.54 -6.84 -0.82
C SER A 265 22.67 -7.67 0.45
N SER A 266 23.81 -7.53 1.16
CA SER A 266 24.07 -8.28 2.39
C SER A 266 23.00 -8.02 3.46
N ARG A 267 22.43 -6.80 3.48
CA ARG A 267 21.32 -6.44 4.36
C ARG A 267 20.09 -7.28 4.05
N ASN A 268 19.66 -7.32 2.80
CA ASN A 268 18.42 -8.02 2.41
C ASN A 268 18.54 -9.53 2.56
N GLN A 269 19.71 -10.11 2.26
CA GLN A 269 19.97 -11.54 2.52
C GLN A 269 19.80 -11.88 4.01
N ARG A 270 20.44 -11.11 4.91
CA ARG A 270 20.29 -11.33 6.37
C ARG A 270 18.83 -11.20 6.85
N ILE A 271 18.07 -10.27 6.29
CA ILE A 271 16.65 -10.10 6.61
C ILE A 271 15.86 -11.33 6.15
N VAL A 272 16.07 -11.79 4.91
CA VAL A 272 15.40 -12.98 4.37
C VAL A 272 15.76 -14.24 5.17
N ASP A 273 17.03 -14.46 5.48
CA ASP A 273 17.48 -15.61 6.28
C ASP A 273 16.83 -15.59 7.67
N LYS A 274 16.80 -14.43 8.32
CA LYS A 274 16.13 -14.29 9.63
C LYS A 274 14.64 -14.57 9.53
N LEU A 275 13.98 -14.04 8.50
CA LEU A 275 12.55 -14.25 8.26
C LEU A 275 12.24 -15.73 8.02
N VAL A 276 13.05 -16.44 7.22
CA VAL A 276 12.91 -17.88 6.99
C VAL A 276 13.09 -18.67 8.27
N ASN A 277 14.13 -18.38 9.06
CA ASN A 277 14.35 -19.05 10.36
C ASN A 277 13.18 -18.83 11.33
N ILE A 278 12.59 -17.63 11.38
CA ILE A 278 11.41 -17.36 12.20
C ILE A 278 10.19 -18.10 11.65
N SER A 279 10.05 -18.19 10.32
CA SER A 279 8.96 -18.92 9.66
C SER A 279 8.90 -20.39 10.07
N GLU A 280 10.05 -21.04 10.18
CA GLU A 280 10.16 -22.42 10.63
C GLU A 280 9.76 -22.60 12.10
N LYS A 281 10.06 -21.62 12.95
CA LYS A 281 9.70 -21.65 14.39
C LYS A 281 8.20 -21.48 14.62
N ILE A 282 7.57 -20.53 13.93
CA ILE A 282 6.17 -20.15 14.21
C ILE A 282 5.15 -20.90 13.34
N GLY A 283 5.59 -21.61 12.29
CA GLY A 283 4.73 -22.43 11.45
C GLY A 283 3.90 -21.67 10.41
N TYR A 284 4.31 -20.44 10.07
CA TYR A 284 3.72 -19.61 9.01
C TYR A 284 4.76 -19.31 7.94
N SER A 285 4.34 -19.13 6.69
CA SER A 285 5.29 -18.83 5.60
C SER A 285 5.97 -17.47 5.77
N PRO A 286 7.17 -17.26 5.19
CA PRO A 286 7.85 -15.96 5.19
C PRO A 286 6.94 -14.82 4.68
N ALA A 287 6.15 -15.07 3.64
CA ALA A 287 5.22 -14.08 3.10
C ALA A 287 4.13 -13.68 4.09
N GLN A 288 3.55 -14.65 4.82
CA GLN A 288 2.55 -14.37 5.85
C GLN A 288 3.12 -13.52 6.98
N ILE A 289 4.34 -13.84 7.41
CA ILE A 289 5.01 -13.11 8.50
C ILE A 289 5.35 -11.68 8.07
N ALA A 290 5.87 -11.50 6.85
CA ALA A 290 6.17 -10.17 6.32
C ALA A 290 4.91 -9.29 6.21
N ILE A 291 3.80 -9.85 5.70
CA ILE A 291 2.52 -9.13 5.62
C ILE A 291 1.95 -8.84 7.00
N ASN A 292 2.00 -9.79 7.94
CA ASN A 292 1.56 -9.57 9.31
C ASN A 292 2.37 -8.43 9.96
N TRP A 293 3.69 -8.49 9.83
CA TRP A 293 4.61 -7.50 10.40
C TRP A 293 4.25 -6.08 9.95
N VAL A 294 4.16 -5.83 8.64
CA VAL A 294 3.89 -4.50 8.09
C VAL A 294 2.47 -4.03 8.41
N THR A 295 1.51 -4.94 8.37
CA THR A 295 0.10 -4.63 8.66
C THR A 295 -0.04 -4.14 10.10
N ASN A 296 0.71 -4.69 11.04
CA ASN A 296 0.68 -4.33 12.46
C ASN A 296 1.63 -3.19 12.84
N ARG A 297 2.03 -2.32 11.90
CA ARG A 297 2.83 -1.13 12.19
C ARG A 297 1.96 0.07 12.57
N PRO A 298 2.47 1.00 13.39
CA PRO A 298 1.71 2.19 13.77
C PRO A 298 1.23 2.98 12.55
N GLY A 299 -0.02 3.45 12.60
CA GLY A 299 -0.64 4.23 11.52
C GLY A 299 -1.05 3.45 10.27
N VAL A 300 -0.62 2.19 10.11
CA VAL A 300 -1.06 1.33 9.00
C VAL A 300 -2.53 0.98 9.21
N ILE A 301 -3.35 1.24 8.19
CA ILE A 301 -4.79 0.93 8.17
C ILE A 301 -5.11 -0.23 7.25
N SER A 302 -4.55 -0.25 6.04
CA SER A 302 -4.77 -1.34 5.09
C SER A 302 -3.55 -1.59 4.21
N THR A 303 -3.03 -2.82 4.22
CA THR A 303 -1.87 -3.21 3.40
C THR A 303 -2.31 -3.65 2.02
N THR A 304 -1.79 -3.03 0.96
CA THR A 304 -2.07 -3.40 -0.44
C THR A 304 -1.32 -4.67 -0.82
N ILE A 305 -2.07 -5.73 -1.11
CA ILE A 305 -1.55 -7.01 -1.57
C ILE A 305 -1.75 -7.17 -3.07
N GLY A 306 -0.70 -7.62 -3.77
CA GLY A 306 -0.75 -7.96 -5.18
C GLY A 306 -0.52 -9.46 -5.37
N VAL A 307 -1.33 -10.10 -6.19
CA VAL A 307 -1.30 -11.55 -6.42
C VAL A 307 -1.46 -11.87 -7.90
N THR A 308 -0.89 -12.99 -8.33
CA THR A 308 -1.09 -13.56 -9.67
C THR A 308 -1.71 -14.95 -9.62
N LEU A 309 -1.80 -15.56 -8.43
CA LEU A 309 -2.41 -16.86 -8.20
C LEU A 309 -3.41 -16.78 -7.04
N LEU A 310 -4.50 -17.53 -7.12
CA LEU A 310 -5.51 -17.58 -6.06
C LEU A 310 -4.93 -18.05 -4.72
N SER A 311 -4.03 -19.03 -4.73
CA SER A 311 -3.36 -19.52 -3.52
C SER A 311 -2.51 -18.46 -2.81
N GLN A 312 -2.00 -17.47 -3.55
CA GLN A 312 -1.30 -16.32 -2.95
C GLN A 312 -2.28 -15.42 -2.21
N LEU A 313 -3.50 -15.22 -2.74
CA LEU A 313 -4.53 -14.44 -2.07
C LEU A 313 -4.90 -15.09 -0.73
N GLU A 314 -5.18 -16.39 -0.74
CA GLU A 314 -5.52 -17.16 0.47
C GLU A 314 -4.39 -17.10 1.51
N CYS A 315 -3.14 -17.27 1.06
CA CYS A 315 -1.95 -17.15 1.89
C CYS A 315 -1.84 -15.76 2.53
N ASN A 316 -2.01 -14.70 1.72
CA ASN A 316 -1.92 -13.32 2.17
C ASN A 316 -3.02 -12.97 3.17
N ILE A 317 -4.27 -13.44 2.98
CA ILE A 317 -5.36 -13.18 3.93
C ILE A 317 -5.10 -13.90 5.26
N SER A 318 -4.55 -15.11 5.20
CA SER A 318 -4.18 -15.87 6.40
C SER A 318 -3.07 -15.17 7.23
N ALA A 319 -2.39 -14.14 6.72
CA ALA A 319 -1.48 -13.32 7.50
C ALA A 319 -2.16 -12.59 8.67
N LEU A 320 -3.49 -12.44 8.65
CA LEU A 320 -4.25 -11.81 9.73
C LEU A 320 -4.65 -12.76 10.86
N GLU A 321 -4.39 -14.07 10.72
CA GLU A 321 -4.90 -15.10 11.65
C GLU A 321 -4.00 -15.34 12.87
N PHE A 322 -2.89 -14.61 13.00
CA PHE A 322 -1.93 -14.80 14.09
C PHE A 322 -1.24 -13.50 14.49
N GLU A 323 -0.55 -13.54 15.63
CA GLU A 323 0.35 -12.49 16.07
C GLU A 323 1.78 -13.03 16.07
N ILE A 324 2.73 -12.22 15.60
CA ILE A 324 4.15 -12.56 15.72
C ILE A 324 4.52 -12.46 17.20
N PRO A 325 5.09 -13.52 17.83
CA PRO A 325 5.45 -13.43 19.24
C PRO A 325 6.52 -12.36 19.48
N ALA A 326 6.52 -11.80 20.69
CA ALA A 326 7.25 -10.56 20.99
C ALA A 326 8.77 -10.67 20.76
N GLU A 327 9.37 -11.84 21.00
CA GLU A 327 10.80 -12.08 20.80
C GLU A 327 11.16 -12.07 19.30
N GLU A 328 10.42 -12.81 18.47
CA GLU A 328 10.57 -12.86 17.03
C GLU A 328 10.30 -11.49 16.39
N LEU A 329 9.27 -10.77 16.87
CA LEU A 329 8.96 -9.42 16.41
C LEU A 329 10.13 -8.46 16.69
N LYS A 330 10.74 -8.57 17.88
CA LYS A 330 11.93 -7.79 18.24
C LYS A 330 13.10 -8.13 17.33
N GLU A 331 13.36 -9.42 17.07
CA GLU A 331 14.43 -9.84 16.15
C GLU A 331 14.23 -9.29 14.73
N LEU A 332 13.00 -9.36 14.20
CA LEU A 332 12.65 -8.79 12.89
C LEU A 332 12.85 -7.27 12.86
N ASN A 333 12.45 -6.56 13.92
CA ASN A 333 12.62 -5.11 14.02
C ASN A 333 14.11 -4.71 14.06
N GLU A 334 14.94 -5.44 14.79
CA GLU A 334 16.37 -5.13 14.89
C GLU A 334 17.12 -5.44 13.59
N ILE A 335 16.89 -6.62 12.99
CA ILE A 335 17.63 -7.01 11.78
C ILE A 335 17.30 -6.14 10.56
N SER A 336 16.08 -5.60 10.50
CA SER A 336 15.60 -4.80 9.38
C SER A 336 15.74 -3.30 9.58
N LYS A 337 16.17 -2.85 10.77
CA LYS A 337 16.24 -1.44 11.14
C LYS A 337 17.06 -0.63 10.11
N PRO A 338 16.52 0.46 9.55
CA PRO A 338 17.29 1.35 8.69
C PRO A 338 18.43 2.03 9.44
N ASP A 339 19.49 2.37 8.71
CA ASP A 339 20.49 3.29 9.22
C ASP A 339 19.87 4.66 9.49
N THR A 340 20.32 5.32 10.55
CA THR A 340 19.82 6.66 10.89
C THR A 340 20.48 7.70 9.99
N ALA A 341 19.71 8.31 9.10
CA ALA A 341 20.20 9.37 8.21
C ALA A 341 20.12 10.76 8.88
N TYR A 342 20.90 11.72 8.38
CA TYR A 342 20.67 13.15 8.69
C TYR A 342 19.32 13.61 8.12
N PRO A 343 18.54 14.49 8.80
CA PRO A 343 18.79 15.07 10.13
C PRO A 343 18.28 14.20 11.30
N TYR A 344 17.71 13.03 11.04
CA TYR A 344 17.11 12.14 12.05
C TYR A 344 18.11 11.64 13.12
N VAL A 345 19.42 11.75 12.87
CA VAL A 345 20.47 11.53 13.89
C VAL A 345 20.29 12.37 15.15
N PHE A 346 19.64 13.54 15.07
CA PHE A 346 19.36 14.39 16.22
C PHE A 346 18.14 13.95 17.03
N PHE A 347 17.39 12.94 16.59
CA PHE A 347 16.16 12.48 17.25
C PHE A 347 16.42 11.35 18.26
N ASN A 348 17.68 10.94 18.42
CA ASN A 348 18.07 9.86 19.33
C ASN A 348 17.98 10.25 20.81
N GLU A 349 17.95 9.24 21.68
CA GLU A 349 17.83 9.41 23.14
C GLU A 349 18.95 10.29 23.74
N PHE A 350 20.18 10.16 23.24
CA PHE A 350 21.31 10.98 23.71
C PHE A 350 21.06 12.48 23.49
N THR A 351 20.60 12.85 22.29
CA THR A 351 20.31 14.25 21.95
C THR A 351 19.11 14.76 22.76
N GLN A 352 18.06 13.95 22.89
CA GLN A 352 16.88 14.33 23.67
C GLN A 352 17.18 14.48 25.17
N ARG A 353 18.02 13.62 25.76
CA ARG A 353 18.51 13.79 27.14
C ARG A 353 19.34 15.06 27.29
N THR A 354 20.16 15.42 26.31
CA THR A 354 20.91 16.68 26.32
C THR A 354 19.99 17.90 26.30
N ILE A 355 18.84 17.81 25.61
CA ILE A 355 17.82 18.88 25.58
C ILE A 355 17.06 18.98 26.90
N MET A 356 16.61 17.85 27.46
CA MET A 356 15.72 17.82 28.64
C MET A 356 16.49 17.84 29.98
N GLY A 357 17.80 17.58 29.95
CA GLY A 357 18.61 17.34 31.14
C GLY A 357 18.22 16.05 31.85
N ASP A 358 18.37 16.03 33.19
CA ASP A 358 17.99 14.88 34.03
C ASP A 358 16.47 14.76 34.27
N ASN A 359 15.67 15.65 33.67
CA ASN A 359 14.23 15.66 33.85
C ASN A 359 13.55 14.69 32.88
N THR A 360 12.53 13.99 33.36
CA THR A 360 11.64 13.21 32.51
C THR A 360 10.47 14.08 32.05
N VAL A 361 10.42 14.41 30.76
CA VAL A 361 9.33 15.16 30.13
C VAL A 361 8.60 14.23 29.16
N LEU A 362 7.31 13.98 29.41
CA LEU A 362 6.46 13.10 28.59
C LEU A 362 5.34 13.91 27.94
N LYS A 363 5.00 13.59 26.67
CA LYS A 363 3.91 14.25 25.91
C LYS A 363 2.55 14.02 26.59
N GLU A 364 2.34 12.84 27.16
CA GLU A 364 1.11 12.45 27.87
C GLU A 364 1.47 11.65 29.13
N PRO A 365 0.68 11.73 30.22
CA PRO A 365 0.78 10.80 31.34
C PRO A 365 0.52 9.39 30.80
N SER A 366 1.37 8.40 31.13
CA SER A 366 1.31 7.05 30.54
C SER A 366 -0.13 6.57 30.39
N ALA A 367 -0.61 6.47 29.14
CA ALA A 367 -1.92 5.93 28.86
C ALA A 367 -1.87 4.44 29.24
N ALA A 368 -2.33 4.11 30.44
CA ALA A 368 -2.77 2.77 30.74
C ALA A 368 -3.85 2.43 29.71
N THR A 369 -3.48 1.62 28.72
CA THR A 369 -4.36 0.76 27.91
C THR A 369 -5.78 1.29 27.73
N ARG A 370 -5.97 2.15 26.72
CA ARG A 370 -7.29 2.19 26.05
C ARG A 370 -7.32 0.98 25.13
N ASN A 371 -7.96 -0.07 25.63
CA ASN A 371 -8.27 -1.33 24.93
C ASN A 371 -8.98 -1.10 23.61
#